data_AF-A0A6B3FQ58-F1
#
_entry.id   AF-A0A6B3FQ58-F1
#
_cell.length_a   1.000
_cell.length_b   1.000
_cell.length_c   1.000
_cell.angle_alpha   90.00
_cell.angle_beta   90.00
_cell.angle_gamma   90.00
#
_symmetry.space_group_name_H-M   'P 1'
#
loop_
_entity.id
_entity.type
_entity.pdbx_description
1 polymer ?
#
loop_
_entity_poly.entity_id
_entity_poly.type
_entity_poly.pdbx_seq_one_letter_code
_entity_poly.pdbx_strand_id
1 'polypeptide(L)'
;MEYPGTLVLIMALAVLAPLLGYATGRWLPVPVVIFEIVLGILVGPDVLGWAHHDQVIDTLSDLGLSMLIFLAGYEIRFAEVRGDTLRRAGGAWVLSFAAGLSVALLLSGADLAKSLVIGTALTSTALGA
;
A
#
# COMPACT_ATOMS: atom_id res chain seq x y z
N MET A 1 -25.72 4.36 1.14
CA MET A 1 -26.47 3.09 1.30
C MET A 1 -25.47 2.11 1.88
N GLU A 2 -25.78 1.46 2.99
CA GLU A 2 -24.89 0.44 3.52
C GLU A 2 -24.89 -0.76 2.57
N TYR A 3 -23.71 -1.20 2.14
CA TYR A 3 -23.53 -2.39 1.31
C TYR A 3 -22.99 -3.53 2.20
N PRO A 4 -23.84 -4.20 3.01
CA PRO A 4 -23.38 -5.16 4.02
C PRO A 4 -22.61 -6.34 3.41
N GLY A 5 -22.81 -6.62 2.12
CA GLY A 5 -22.08 -7.66 1.38
C GLY A 5 -20.64 -7.29 1.03
N THR A 6 -20.26 -6.01 0.99
CA THR A 6 -18.93 -5.60 0.54
C THR A 6 -17.84 -6.08 1.50
N LEU A 7 -18.06 -5.97 2.81
CA LEU A 7 -17.07 -6.42 3.79
C LEU A 7 -16.86 -7.94 3.71
N VAL A 8 -17.94 -8.71 3.58
CA VAL A 8 -17.87 -10.17 3.41
C VAL A 8 -17.11 -10.52 2.13
N LEU A 9 -17.33 -9.77 1.06
CA LEU A 9 -16.63 -9.94 -0.21
C LEU A 9 -15.14 -9.63 -0.05
N ILE A 10 -14.76 -8.50 0.57
CA ILE A 10 -13.36 -8.16 0.85
C ILE A 10 -12.68 -9.26 1.68
N MET A 11 -13.33 -9.76 2.74
CA MET A 11 -12.80 -10.87 3.55
C MET A 11 -12.62 -12.15 2.74
N ALA A 12 -13.58 -12.50 1.88
CA ALA A 12 -13.47 -13.65 0.99
C ALA A 12 -12.31 -13.50 0.00
N LEU A 13 -12.12 -12.30 -0.57
CA LEU A 13 -11.01 -12.01 -1.50
C LEU A 13 -9.66 -12.03 -0.78
N ALA A 14 -9.57 -11.55 0.46
CA ALA A 14 -8.36 -11.61 1.27
C ALA A 14 -7.92 -13.05 1.56
N VAL A 15 -8.87 -14.00 1.69
CA VAL A 15 -8.57 -15.44 1.78
C VAL A 15 -8.24 -16.03 0.42
N LEU A 16 -8.93 -15.59 -0.64
CA LEU A 16 -8.73 -16.10 -1.99
C LEU A 16 -7.35 -15.71 -2.56
N ALA A 17 -6.85 -14.51 -2.30
CA ALA A 17 -5.58 -14.01 -2.81
C ALA A 17 -4.37 -14.94 -2.50
N PRO A 18 -4.10 -15.36 -1.25
CA PRO A 18 -3.02 -16.29 -0.96
C PRO A 18 -3.28 -17.70 -1.52
N LEU A 19 -4.54 -18.15 -1.63
CA LEU A 19 -4.87 -19.42 -2.27
C LEU A 19 -4.52 -19.41 -3.77
N LEU A 20 -4.83 -18.31 -4.46
CA LEU A 20 -4.43 -18.11 -5.86
C LEU A 20 -2.91 -17.99 -5.99
N GLY A 21 -2.26 -17.26 -5.09
CA GLY A 21 -0.80 -17.16 -5.04
C GLY A 21 -0.12 -18.52 -4.86
N TYR A 22 -0.66 -19.37 -3.98
CA TYR A 22 -0.17 -20.74 -3.80
C TYR A 22 -0.42 -21.61 -5.04
N ALA A 23 -1.63 -21.56 -5.61
CA ALA A 23 -2.00 -22.38 -6.77
C ALA A 23 -1.19 -22.03 -8.03
N THR A 24 -0.88 -20.74 -8.22
CA THR A 24 -0.11 -20.25 -9.39
C THR A 24 1.39 -20.18 -9.13
N GLY A 25 1.83 -20.22 -7.87
CA GLY A 25 3.22 -20.03 -7.46
C GLY A 25 4.21 -21.03 -8.08
N ARG A 26 3.75 -22.20 -8.53
CA ARG A 26 4.58 -23.17 -9.27
C ARG A 26 4.96 -22.69 -10.67
N TRP A 27 4.13 -21.87 -11.30
CA TRP A 27 4.35 -21.36 -12.66
C TRP A 27 4.77 -19.89 -12.67
N LEU A 28 4.30 -19.11 -11.70
CA LEU A 28 4.52 -17.67 -11.65
C LEU A 28 4.78 -17.23 -10.19
N PRO A 29 6.03 -16.92 -9.83
CA PRO A 29 6.38 -16.46 -8.48
C PRO A 29 5.98 -14.99 -8.31
N VAL A 30 4.69 -14.75 -8.10
CA VAL A 30 4.12 -13.41 -7.89
C VAL A 30 3.77 -13.22 -6.41
N PRO A 31 4.15 -12.08 -5.80
CA PRO A 31 3.76 -11.75 -4.42
C PRO A 31 2.24 -11.72 -4.24
N VAL A 32 1.75 -12.17 -3.08
CA VAL A 32 0.31 -12.24 -2.76
C VAL A 32 -0.39 -10.88 -2.92
N VAL A 33 0.28 -9.78 -2.56
CA VAL A 33 -0.27 -8.42 -2.68
C VAL A 33 -0.73 -8.06 -4.09
N ILE A 34 -0.11 -8.63 -5.13
CA ILE A 34 -0.53 -8.39 -6.52
C ILE A 34 -1.91 -9.00 -6.77
N PHE A 35 -2.19 -10.18 -6.21
CA PHE A 35 -3.52 -10.79 -6.29
C PHE A 35 -4.57 -9.97 -5.54
N GLU A 36 -4.24 -9.44 -4.36
CA GLU A 36 -5.13 -8.57 -3.58
C GLU A 36 -5.51 -7.31 -4.37
N ILE A 37 -4.52 -6.64 -4.96
CA ILE A 37 -4.75 -5.46 -5.80
C ILE A 37 -5.61 -5.81 -7.02
N VAL A 38 -5.29 -6.88 -7.74
CA VAL A 38 -6.04 -7.28 -8.95
C VAL A 38 -7.48 -7.65 -8.60
N LEU A 39 -7.70 -8.46 -7.56
CA LEU A 39 -9.04 -8.82 -7.10
C LEU A 39 -9.82 -7.58 -6.66
N GLY A 40 -9.18 -6.65 -5.95
CA GLY A 40 -9.77 -5.38 -5.55
C GLY A 40 -10.22 -4.53 -6.74
N ILE A 41 -9.36 -4.39 -7.77
CA ILE A 41 -9.70 -3.66 -9.01
C ILE A 41 -10.87 -4.33 -9.73
N LEU A 42 -10.83 -5.66 -9.88
CA LEU A 42 -11.88 -6.42 -10.58
C LEU A 42 -13.24 -6.27 -9.89
N VAL A 43 -13.27 -6.38 -8.56
CA VAL A 43 -14.52 -6.36 -7.79
C VAL A 43 -15.01 -4.93 -7.49
N GLY A 44 -14.10 -3.97 -7.52
CA GLY A 44 -14.36 -2.56 -7.26
C GLY A 44 -15.28 -1.87 -8.29
N PRO A 45 -15.59 -0.58 -8.05
CA PRO A 45 -16.56 0.19 -8.83
C PRO A 45 -16.17 0.37 -10.30
N ASP A 46 -14.87 0.39 -10.60
CA ASP A 46 -14.37 0.67 -11.96
C ASP A 46 -14.52 -0.52 -12.93
N VAL A 47 -14.73 -1.74 -12.42
CA VAL A 47 -14.83 -2.95 -13.25
C VAL A 47 -16.17 -3.67 -13.07
N LEU A 48 -16.39 -4.38 -11.95
CA LEU A 48 -17.64 -5.14 -11.73
C LEU A 48 -18.70 -4.35 -10.97
N GLY A 49 -18.30 -3.36 -10.15
CA GLY A 49 -19.25 -2.59 -9.34
C GLY A 49 -19.90 -3.39 -8.22
N TRP A 50 -19.22 -4.41 -7.67
CA TRP A 50 -19.77 -5.21 -6.57
C TRP A 50 -19.37 -4.65 -5.20
N ALA A 51 -18.12 -4.22 -5.07
CA ALA A 51 -17.62 -3.58 -3.86
C ALA A 51 -17.74 -2.05 -3.95
N HIS A 52 -18.27 -1.45 -2.89
CA HIS A 52 -18.38 0.00 -2.73
C HIS A 52 -17.88 0.42 -1.34
N HIS A 53 -17.36 1.65 -1.26
CA HIS A 53 -16.97 2.24 0.03
C HIS A 53 -18.17 2.34 0.97
N ASP A 54 -17.93 1.98 2.22
CA ASP A 54 -18.90 2.01 3.30
C ASP A 54 -18.21 2.48 4.59
N GLN A 55 -18.96 3.16 5.47
CA GLN A 55 -18.39 3.76 6.68
C GLN A 55 -17.69 2.74 7.58
N VAL A 56 -18.18 1.50 7.63
CA VAL A 56 -17.55 0.42 8.41
C VAL A 56 -16.19 0.06 7.81
N ILE A 57 -16.10 -0.02 6.48
CA ILE A 57 -14.86 -0.35 5.76
C ILE A 57 -13.82 0.74 5.99
N ASP A 58 -14.21 2.00 5.88
CA ASP A 58 -13.31 3.14 6.09
C ASP A 58 -12.77 3.13 7.54
N THR A 59 -13.66 2.91 8.51
CA THR A 59 -13.27 2.82 9.94
C THR A 59 -12.30 1.67 10.21
N LEU A 60 -12.57 0.49 9.63
CA LEU A 60 -11.68 -0.67 9.77
C LEU A 60 -10.34 -0.45 9.05
N SER A 61 -10.33 0.25 7.93
CA SER A 61 -9.11 0.59 7.18
C SER A 61 -8.23 1.54 7.99
N ASP A 62 -8.81 2.57 8.59
CA ASP A 62 -8.08 3.51 9.47
C ASP A 62 -7.52 2.80 10.70
N LEU A 63 -8.31 1.92 11.32
CA LEU A 63 -7.85 1.11 12.46
C LEU A 63 -6.70 0.17 12.05
N GLY A 64 -6.86 -0.55 10.96
CA GLY A 64 -5.86 -1.48 10.43
C GLY A 64 -4.55 -0.76 10.09
N LEU A 65 -4.63 0.35 9.35
CA LEU A 65 -3.49 1.20 9.03
C LEU A 65 -2.79 1.71 10.30
N SER A 66 -3.57 2.19 11.28
CA SER A 66 -3.03 2.66 12.55
C SER A 66 -2.30 1.55 13.30
N MET A 67 -2.85 0.34 13.33
CA MET A 67 -2.22 -0.83 13.95
C MET A 67 -0.94 -1.24 13.23
N LEU A 68 -0.91 -1.22 11.89
CA LEU A 68 0.28 -1.54 11.11
C LEU A 68 1.41 -0.53 11.36
N ILE A 69 1.10 0.77 11.35
CA ILE A 69 2.08 1.82 11.63
C ILE A 69 2.57 1.77 13.09
N PHE A 70 1.66 1.45 14.03
CA PHE A 70 2.02 1.24 15.44
C PHE A 70 2.99 0.07 15.62
N LEU A 71 2.70 -1.08 15.00
CA LEU A 71 3.56 -2.26 15.03
C LEU A 71 4.92 -1.96 14.41
N ALA A 72 4.94 -1.31 13.25
CA ALA A 72 6.18 -0.89 12.61
C ALA A 72 7.03 0.00 13.54
N GLY A 73 6.40 0.90 14.29
CA GLY A 73 7.08 1.72 15.31
C GLY A 73 7.66 0.93 16.47
N TYR A 74 6.97 -0.14 16.91
CA TYR A 74 7.42 -1.01 18.00
C TYR A 74 8.65 -1.85 17.62
N GLU A 75 8.81 -2.19 16.35
CA GLU A 75 9.96 -2.97 15.85
C GLU A 75 11.25 -2.15 15.73
N ILE A 76 11.19 -0.82 15.83
CA ILE A 76 12.35 0.07 15.66
C ILE A 76 13.28 -0.01 16.86
N ARG A 77 14.49 -0.55 16.64
CA ARG A 77 15.59 -0.53 17.62
C ARG A 77 16.45 0.71 17.42
N PHE A 78 16.16 1.78 18.16
CA PHE A 78 16.85 3.08 18.01
C PHE A 78 18.38 3.02 18.16
N ALA A 79 18.91 2.07 18.93
CA ALA A 79 20.35 1.90 19.09
C ALA A 79 21.05 1.55 17.76
N GLU A 80 20.37 0.81 16.87
CA GLU A 80 20.91 0.35 15.58
C GLU A 80 20.80 1.40 14.47
N VAL A 81 19.87 2.35 14.62
CA VAL A 81 19.59 3.37 13.60
C VAL A 81 20.58 4.53 13.65
N ARG A 82 21.27 4.75 14.78
CA ARG A 82 22.11 5.95 14.99
C ARG A 82 23.38 6.00 14.14
N GLY A 83 23.94 7.21 14.01
CA GLY A 83 25.23 7.46 13.38
C GLY A 83 25.22 7.38 11.86
N ASP A 84 26.15 6.62 11.30
CA ASP A 84 26.34 6.49 9.85
C ASP A 84 25.13 5.87 9.14
N THR A 85 24.43 4.94 9.80
CA THR A 85 23.21 4.32 9.27
C THR A 85 22.13 5.38 9.01
N LEU A 86 21.82 6.24 9.99
CA LEU A 86 20.87 7.33 9.83
C LEU A 86 21.29 8.31 8.72
N ARG A 87 22.59 8.65 8.65
CA ARG A 87 23.09 9.57 7.62
C ARG A 87 22.90 9.00 6.21
N ARG A 88 23.25 7.72 6.01
CA ARG A 88 23.09 7.03 4.72
C ARG A 88 21.62 6.84 4.37
N ALA A 89 20.80 6.40 5.33
CA ALA A 89 19.37 6.21 5.13
C ALA A 89 18.66 7.54 4.80
N GLY A 90 18.96 8.61 5.55
CA GLY A 90 18.42 9.94 5.28
C GLY A 90 18.86 10.48 3.92
N GLY A 91 20.14 10.30 3.54
CA GLY A 91 20.64 10.67 2.22
C GLY A 91 19.95 9.91 1.08
N ALA A 92 19.80 8.59 1.23
CA ALA A 92 19.09 7.74 0.27
C ALA A 92 17.61 8.14 0.16
N TRP A 93 16.95 8.41 1.29
CA TRP A 93 15.55 8.85 1.31
C TRP A 93 15.36 10.19 0.60
N VAL A 94 16.22 11.19 0.86
CA VAL A 94 16.17 12.49 0.17
C VAL A 94 16.42 12.31 -1.33
N LEU A 95 17.36 11.47 -1.73
CA LEU A 95 17.64 11.21 -3.14
C LEU A 95 16.44 10.54 -3.83
N SER A 96 15.84 9.53 -3.22
CA SER A 96 14.63 8.87 -3.73
C SER A 96 13.45 9.83 -3.79
N PHE A 97 13.29 10.72 -2.80
CA PHE A 97 12.26 11.74 -2.79
C PHE A 97 12.44 12.75 -3.91
N ALA A 98 13.66 13.25 -4.11
CA ALA A 98 13.97 14.16 -5.20
C ALA A 98 13.70 13.50 -6.56
N ALA A 99 14.08 12.24 -6.74
CA ALA A 99 13.82 11.48 -7.96
C ALA A 99 12.32 11.28 -8.20
N GLY A 100 11.58 10.79 -7.20
CA GLY A 100 10.13 10.57 -7.27
C GLY A 100 9.35 11.86 -7.53
N LEU A 101 9.70 12.95 -6.83
CA LEU A 101 9.10 14.27 -7.03
C LEU A 101 9.39 14.83 -8.43
N SER A 102 10.62 14.66 -8.93
CA SER A 102 10.99 15.11 -10.28
C SER A 102 10.17 14.40 -11.34
N VAL A 103 10.03 13.07 -11.25
CA VAL A 103 9.19 12.29 -12.17
C VAL A 103 7.73 12.73 -12.06
N ALA A 104 7.21 12.91 -10.85
CA ALA A 104 5.84 13.33 -10.64
C ALA A 104 5.55 14.73 -11.22
N LEU A 105 6.48 15.68 -11.06
CA LEU A 105 6.36 17.03 -11.64
C LEU A 105 6.36 17.01 -13.17
N LEU A 106 7.19 16.16 -13.78
CA LEU A 106 7.24 16.01 -15.24
C LEU A 106 5.93 15.43 -15.80
N LEU A 107 5.31 14.49 -15.07
CA LEU A 107 4.09 13.81 -15.51
C LEU A 107 2.80 14.58 -15.17
N SER A 108 2.81 15.39 -14.12
CA SER A 108 1.61 16.12 -13.64
C SER A 108 1.38 17.48 -14.31
N GLY A 109 2.28 17.90 -15.21
CA GLY A 109 2.27 19.26 -15.76
C GLY A 109 2.71 20.31 -14.73
N ALA A 110 3.66 19.96 -13.86
CA ALA A 110 4.17 20.79 -12.77
C ALA A 110 3.14 21.18 -11.69
N ASP A 111 2.08 20.39 -11.50
CA ASP A 111 1.15 20.54 -10.38
C ASP A 111 1.84 20.08 -9.08
N LEU A 112 2.21 21.06 -8.24
CA LEU A 112 2.98 20.79 -7.02
C LEU A 112 2.21 19.93 -6.02
N ALA A 113 0.89 20.13 -5.86
CA ALA A 113 0.11 19.39 -4.88
C ALA A 113 0.04 17.90 -5.24
N LYS A 114 -0.29 17.59 -6.50
CA LYS A 114 -0.32 16.20 -6.98
C LYS A 114 1.08 15.57 -6.97
N SER A 115 2.10 16.33 -7.35
CA SER A 115 3.46 15.82 -7.43
C SER A 115 4.04 15.50 -6.06
N LEU A 116 3.69 16.28 -5.04
CA LEU A 116 4.07 15.97 -3.66
C LEU A 116 3.41 14.67 -3.20
N VAL A 117 2.13 14.46 -3.46
CA VAL A 117 1.42 13.22 -3.10
C VAL A 117 2.03 11.99 -3.77
N ILE A 118 2.28 12.07 -5.09
CA ILE A 118 2.89 10.94 -5.83
C ILE A 118 4.35 10.74 -5.39
N GLY A 119 5.11 11.83 -5.25
CA GLY A 119 6.52 11.78 -4.87
C GLY A 119 6.74 11.17 -3.49
N THR A 120 5.91 11.50 -2.49
CA THR A 120 5.96 10.87 -1.17
C THR A 120 5.48 9.41 -1.20
N ALA A 121 4.45 9.09 -1.99
CA ALA A 121 3.99 7.72 -2.14
C ALA A 121 5.09 6.79 -2.70
N LEU A 122 5.87 7.28 -3.67
CA LEU A 122 6.96 6.53 -4.29
C LEU A 122 8.20 6.33 -3.39
N THR A 123 8.35 7.09 -2.29
CA THR A 123 9.46 6.90 -1.35
C THR A 123 9.13 5.98 -0.19
N SER A 124 7.85 5.65 0.00
CA SER A 124 7.41 4.73 1.04
C SER A 124 7.74 3.29 0.66
N THR A 125 8.26 2.53 1.61
CA THR A 125 8.46 1.09 1.49
C THR A 125 7.54 0.37 2.46
N ALA A 126 6.79 -0.62 1.98
CA ALA A 126 5.99 -1.46 2.87
C ALA A 126 6.91 -2.36 3.72
N LEU A 127 6.82 -2.22 5.04
CA LEU A 127 7.33 -3.18 6.01
C LEU A 127 6.17 -4.12 6.34
N GLY A 128 6.16 -5.31 5.74
CA GLY A 128 5.05 -6.26 5.86
C GLY A 128 4.98 -7.20 4.66
N ALA A 129 5.85 -8.20 4.66
CA ALA A 129 5.77 -9.39 3.81
C ALA A 129 6.19 -10.60 4.63
#